data_AF-A0A945L171-F1
#
_entry.id   AF-A0A945L171-F1
#
_cell.length_a   1.000
_cell.length_b   1.000
_cell.length_c   1.000
_cell.angle_alpha   90.00
_cell.angle_beta   90.00
_cell.angle_gamma   90.00
#
_symmetry.space_group_name_H-M   'P 1'
#
loop_
_entity.id
_entity.type
_entity.pdbx_description
1 polymer ?
#
loop_
_entity_poly.entity_id
_entity_poly.type
_entity_poly.pdbx_seq_one_letter_code
_entity_poly.pdbx_strand_id
1 'polypeptide(L)'
;MDALEFKVSESLASTGDSKELTAREKHLIGLAVVLTRGCEHCTGGRMEKALTDGISYETLKATVDLSAAVNAGVVLRTAIQGANKNKIDEKCGGAECSVGLPEQS
;
A
#
# COMPACT_ATOMS: atom_id res chain seq x y z
N MET A 1 -23.37 1.65 20.38
CA MET A 1 -22.77 2.20 19.16
C MET A 1 -23.05 1.22 18.05
N ASP A 2 -24.16 1.45 17.35
CA ASP A 2 -24.52 0.71 16.15
C ASP A 2 -23.84 1.37 14.93
N ALA A 3 -23.34 0.57 13.98
CA ALA A 3 -22.67 1.10 12.79
C ALA A 3 -23.61 1.95 11.91
N LEU A 4 -24.92 1.69 11.96
CA LEU A 4 -25.97 2.41 11.25
C LEU A 4 -26.20 3.82 11.80
N GLU A 5 -25.69 4.14 13.00
CA GLU A 5 -25.71 5.51 13.55
C GLU A 5 -24.82 6.47 12.73
N PHE A 6 -23.88 5.95 11.93
CA PHE A 6 -22.95 6.75 11.15
C PHE A 6 -23.35 6.83 9.67
N LYS A 7 -23.38 8.05 9.12
CA LYS A 7 -23.62 8.31 7.68
C LYS A 7 -22.68 7.56 6.73
N VAL A 8 -21.49 7.18 7.22
CA VAL A 8 -20.53 6.41 6.42
C VAL A 8 -21.05 5.01 6.08
N SER A 9 -21.97 4.43 6.87
CA SER A 9 -22.52 3.10 6.64
C SER A 9 -23.24 2.99 5.29
N GLU A 10 -24.02 4.00 4.90
CA GLU A 10 -24.69 4.07 3.59
C GLU A 10 -23.67 4.12 2.44
N SER A 11 -22.60 4.91 2.60
CA SER A 11 -21.52 4.99 1.61
C SER A 11 -20.74 3.69 1.49
N LEU A 12 -20.50 3.00 2.61
CA LEU A 12 -19.84 1.69 2.62
C LEU A 12 -20.69 0.63 1.94
N ALA A 13 -22.01 0.61 2.17
CA ALA A 13 -22.92 -0.29 1.49
C ALA A 13 -22.94 -0.02 -0.02
N SER A 14 -23.17 1.23 -0.43
CA SER A 14 -23.22 1.63 -1.84
C SER A 14 -21.92 1.29 -2.60
N THR A 15 -20.76 1.53 -2.00
CA THR A 15 -19.46 1.19 -2.61
C THR A 15 -19.21 -0.32 -2.61
N GLY A 16 -19.63 -1.02 -1.56
CA GLY A 16 -19.56 -2.48 -1.47
C GLY A 16 -20.44 -3.20 -2.50
N ASP A 17 -21.57 -2.61 -2.87
CA ASP A 17 -22.54 -3.17 -3.83
C ASP A 17 -22.24 -2.82 -5.30
N SER A 18 -21.22 -2.01 -5.56
CA SER A 18 -20.82 -1.64 -6.92
C SER A 18 -20.65 -2.88 -7.82
N LYS A 19 -21.28 -2.86 -8.99
CA LYS A 19 -21.22 -3.96 -9.98
C LYS A 19 -20.00 -3.86 -10.89
N GLU A 20 -19.28 -2.74 -10.84
CA GLU A 20 -18.08 -2.49 -11.65
C GLU A 20 -16.88 -3.33 -11.20
N LEU A 21 -16.93 -3.87 -9.98
CA LEU A 21 -15.91 -4.77 -9.43
C LEU A 21 -16.55 -6.11 -9.07
N THR A 22 -15.91 -7.18 -9.52
CA THR A 22 -16.20 -8.55 -9.10
C THR A 22 -15.90 -8.74 -7.61
N ALA A 23 -16.49 -9.78 -7.01
CA ALA A 23 -16.19 -10.15 -5.63
C ALA A 23 -14.68 -10.40 -5.40
N ARG A 24 -14.02 -11.04 -6.38
CA ARG A 24 -12.56 -11.25 -6.37
C ARG A 24 -11.82 -9.92 -6.28
N GLU A 25 -12.10 -8.96 -7.15
CA GLU A 25 -11.41 -7.66 -7.16
C GLU A 25 -11.61 -6.91 -5.85
N LYS A 26 -12.84 -6.91 -5.30
CA LYS A 26 -13.14 -6.27 -4.00
C LYS A 26 -12.31 -6.88 -2.86
N HIS A 27 -12.11 -8.20 -2.85
CA HIS A 27 -11.27 -8.87 -1.86
C HIS A 27 -9.81 -8.46 -2.00
N LEU A 28 -9.26 -8.50 -3.21
CA LEU A 28 -7.84 -8.20 -3.42
C LEU A 28 -7.52 -6.73 -3.15
N ILE A 29 -8.38 -5.81 -3.59
CA ILE A 29 -8.25 -4.38 -3.28
C ILE A 29 -8.34 -4.15 -1.78
N GLY A 30 -9.34 -4.74 -1.12
CA GLY A 30 -9.52 -4.61 0.33
C GLY A 30 -8.31 -5.14 1.11
N LEU A 31 -7.75 -6.29 0.69
CA LEU A 31 -6.55 -6.88 1.28
C LEU A 31 -5.32 -5.98 1.08
N ALA A 32 -5.09 -5.49 -0.14
CA ALA A 32 -3.98 -4.59 -0.44
C ALA A 32 -4.01 -3.32 0.42
N VAL A 33 -5.19 -2.72 0.61
CA VAL A 33 -5.35 -1.53 1.47
C VAL A 33 -4.96 -1.84 2.91
N VAL A 34 -5.49 -2.90 3.52
CA VAL A 34 -5.19 -3.20 4.94
C VAL A 34 -3.74 -3.62 5.18
N LEU A 35 -3.10 -4.27 4.21
CA LEU A 35 -1.67 -4.61 4.25
C LEU A 35 -0.81 -3.35 4.37
N THR A 36 -1.07 -2.33 3.56
CA THR A 36 -0.31 -1.06 3.63
C THR A 36 -0.54 -0.27 4.91
N ARG A 37 -1.62 -0.56 5.64
CA ARG A 37 -1.93 0.05 6.95
C ARG A 37 -1.30 -0.69 8.13
N GLY A 38 -0.84 -1.93 7.94
CA GLY A 38 -0.24 -2.74 9.00
C GLY A 38 -1.21 -3.20 10.10
N CYS A 39 -2.51 -3.30 9.81
CA CYS A 39 -3.50 -3.79 10.78
C CYS A 39 -3.57 -5.33 10.74
N GLU A 40 -3.02 -6.02 11.75
CA GLU A 40 -3.02 -7.50 11.82
C GLU A 40 -4.43 -8.09 11.80
N HIS A 41 -5.32 -7.59 12.68
CA HIS A 41 -6.71 -8.05 12.76
C HIS A 41 -7.47 -7.86 11.44
N CYS A 42 -7.34 -6.69 10.83
CA CYS A 42 -8.00 -6.37 9.57
C CYS A 42 -7.46 -7.23 8.42
N THR A 43 -6.15 -7.49 8.41
CA THR A 43 -5.48 -8.30 7.39
C THR A 43 -5.93 -9.75 7.49
N GLY A 44 -5.86 -10.34 8.69
CA GLY A 44 -6.31 -11.70 8.94
C GLY A 44 -7.77 -11.90 8.56
N GLY A 45 -8.66 -11.01 9.01
CA GLY A 45 -10.09 -11.09 8.69
C GLY A 45 -10.39 -10.95 7.18
N ARG A 46 -9.63 -10.12 6.45
CA ARG A 46 -9.75 -10.01 4.99
C ARG A 46 -9.25 -11.25 4.27
N MET A 47 -8.15 -11.86 4.73
CA MET A 47 -7.64 -13.11 4.18
C MET A 47 -8.63 -14.26 4.39
N GLU A 48 -9.15 -14.42 5.60
CA GLU A 48 -10.14 -15.45 5.94
C GLU A 48 -11.40 -15.33 5.07
N LYS A 49 -11.95 -14.11 4.94
CA LYS A 49 -13.12 -13.86 4.10
C LYS A 49 -12.87 -14.19 2.63
N ALA A 50 -11.71 -13.80 2.10
CA ALA A 50 -11.36 -14.10 0.71
C ALA A 50 -11.22 -15.62 0.47
N LEU A 51 -10.59 -16.36 1.39
CA LEU A 51 -10.49 -17.82 1.31
C LEU A 51 -11.88 -18.48 1.35
N THR A 52 -12.76 -18.00 2.23
CA THR A 52 -14.14 -18.49 2.35
C THR A 52 -14.93 -18.28 1.06
N ASP A 53 -14.71 -17.15 0.38
CA ASP A 53 -15.31 -16.83 -0.91
C ASP A 53 -14.60 -17.49 -2.11
N GLY A 54 -13.71 -18.47 -1.86
CA GLY A 54 -13.09 -19.30 -2.89
C GLY A 54 -11.84 -18.70 -3.55
N ILE A 55 -11.28 -17.61 -3.02
CA ILE A 55 -10.00 -17.08 -3.50
C ILE A 55 -8.87 -17.98 -3.01
N SER A 56 -8.00 -18.42 -3.92
CA SER A 56 -6.90 -19.32 -3.55
C SER A 56 -5.84 -18.64 -2.68
N TYR A 57 -5.20 -19.41 -1.81
CA TYR A 57 -4.06 -18.94 -1.03
C TYR A 57 -2.94 -18.34 -1.91
N GLU A 58 -2.64 -18.97 -3.05
CA GLU A 58 -1.67 -18.43 -4.02
C GLU A 58 -2.06 -17.06 -4.56
N THR A 59 -3.36 -16.79 -4.76
CA THR A 59 -3.83 -15.44 -5.13
C THR A 59 -3.56 -14.45 -4.00
N LEU A 60 -3.82 -14.82 -2.74
CA LEU A 60 -3.56 -13.95 -1.59
C LEU A 60 -2.08 -13.66 -1.45
N LYS A 61 -1.22 -14.68 -1.58
CA LYS A 61 0.23 -14.52 -1.58
C LYS A 61 0.70 -13.57 -2.68
N ALA A 62 0.24 -13.75 -3.91
CA ALA A 62 0.56 -12.83 -5.01
C ALA A 62 0.10 -11.39 -4.73
N THR A 63 -1.04 -11.22 -4.03
CA THR A 63 -1.54 -9.90 -3.60
C THR A 63 -0.64 -9.27 -2.54
N VAL A 64 -0.14 -10.07 -1.58
CA VAL A 64 0.82 -9.64 -0.57
C VAL A 64 2.12 -9.18 -1.22
N ASP A 65 2.70 -9.99 -2.09
CA ASP A 65 3.95 -9.69 -2.78
C ASP A 65 3.84 -8.41 -3.61
N LEU A 66 2.75 -8.26 -4.38
CA LEU A 66 2.48 -7.05 -5.16
C LEU A 66 2.31 -5.82 -4.26
N SER A 67 1.55 -5.93 -3.17
CA SER A 67 1.31 -4.82 -2.24
C SER A 67 2.62 -4.37 -1.57
N ALA A 68 3.47 -5.32 -1.19
CA ALA A 68 4.78 -5.03 -0.62
C ALA A 68 5.69 -4.30 -1.62
N ALA A 69 5.76 -4.78 -2.87
CA ALA A 69 6.56 -4.16 -3.92
C ALA A 69 6.10 -2.73 -4.23
N VAL A 70 4.78 -2.51 -4.36
CA VAL A 70 4.22 -1.17 -4.60
C VAL A 70 4.52 -0.24 -3.42
N ASN A 71 4.37 -0.70 -2.19
CA ASN A 71 4.67 0.11 -1.00
C ASN A 71 6.15 0.48 -0.91
N ALA A 72 7.06 -0.46 -1.23
CA ALA A 72 8.49 -0.17 -1.32
C ALA A 72 8.81 0.87 -2.42
N GLY A 73 8.16 0.78 -3.56
CA GLY A 73 8.27 1.76 -4.64
C GLY A 73 7.82 3.17 -4.22
N VAL A 74 6.75 3.28 -3.42
CA VAL A 74 6.30 4.56 -2.84
C VAL A 74 7.39 5.15 -1.95
N VAL A 75 7.99 4.36 -1.05
CA VAL A 75 9.09 4.83 -0.18
C VAL A 75 10.23 5.41 -1.01
N LEU A 76 10.70 4.67 -2.02
CA LEU A 76 11.79 5.12 -2.90
C LEU A 76 11.41 6.41 -3.64
N ARG A 77 10.22 6.45 -4.26
CA ARG A 77 9.80 7.61 -5.04
C ARG A 77 9.60 8.85 -4.17
N THR A 78 9.03 8.71 -2.98
CA THR A 78 8.85 9.80 -2.03
C THR A 78 10.20 10.35 -1.56
N ALA A 79 11.18 9.49 -1.28
CA ALA A 79 12.53 9.92 -0.91
C ALA A 79 13.19 10.75 -2.03
N ILE A 80 13.14 10.27 -3.28
CA ILE A 80 13.68 10.99 -4.45
C ILE A 80 13.00 12.35 -4.60
N GLN A 81 11.67 12.39 -4.58
CA GLN A 81 10.93 13.65 -4.72
C GLN A 81 11.20 14.61 -3.56
N GLY A 82 11.30 14.10 -2.34
CA GLY A 82 11.67 14.88 -1.16
C GLY A 82 13.08 15.46 -1.25
N ALA A 83 14.04 14.66 -1.73
CA ALA A 83 15.41 15.10 -1.95
C ALA A 83 15.48 16.22 -3.00
N ASN A 84 14.85 16.02 -4.15
CA ASN A 84 14.80 17.00 -5.23
C ASN A 84 14.13 18.31 -4.76
N LYS A 85 12.98 18.21 -4.07
CA LYS A 85 12.27 19.38 -3.55
C LYS A 85 13.13 20.20 -2.58
N ASN A 86 13.98 19.54 -1.81
CA ASN A 86 14.85 20.18 -0.82
C ASN A 86 16.26 20.46 -1.32
N LYS A 87 16.55 20.20 -2.62
CA LYS A 87 17.86 20.36 -3.25
C LYS A 87 18.97 19.70 -2.42
N ILE A 88 18.72 18.48 -1.94
CA ILE A 88 19.66 17.77 -1.05
C ILE A 88 21.01 17.53 -1.73
N ASP A 89 20.99 17.29 -3.03
CA ASP A 89 22.15 17.23 -3.93
C ASP A 89 22.93 18.55 -3.99
N GLU A 90 22.26 19.69 -4.05
CA GLU A 90 22.93 21.00 -4.02
C GLU A 90 23.38 21.41 -2.61
N LYS A 91 22.82 20.79 -1.55
CA LYS A 91 23.19 21.06 -0.15
C LYS A 91 24.46 20.34 0.30
N CYS A 92 25.01 19.43 -0.50
CA CYS A 92 26.37 18.91 -0.31
C CYS A 92 27.33 19.65 -1.26
N GLY A 93 27.69 20.88 -0.90
CA GLY A 93 28.48 21.78 -1.76
C GLY A 93 29.91 22.07 -1.29
N GLY A 94 30.36 21.48 -0.18
CA GLY A 94 31.71 21.69 0.36
C GLY A 94 32.69 20.60 -0.07
N ALA A 95 34.00 20.90 -0.02
CA ALA A 95 35.08 19.99 -0.40
C ALA A 95 35.06 18.66 0.40
N GLU A 96 34.47 18.68 1.58
CA GLU A 96 34.24 17.54 2.47
C GLU A 96 33.29 16.48 1.89
N CYS A 97 32.38 16.86 0.99
CA CYS A 97 31.44 15.93 0.34
C CYS A 97 32.11 15.03 -0.70
N SER A 98 33.33 15.35 -1.12
CA SER A 98 34.09 14.63 -2.15
C SER A 98 35.17 13.71 -1.57
N VAL A 99 35.41 13.78 -0.25
CA VAL A 99 36.49 13.02 0.38
C VAL A 99 36.07 11.56 0.58
N GLY A 100 36.70 10.64 -0.16
CA GLY A 100 36.60 9.20 0.09
C GLY A 100 35.53 8.44 -0.70
N LEU A 101 34.83 9.08 -1.64
CA LEU A 101 34.03 8.35 -2.64
C LEU A 101 34.95 7.89 -3.78
N PRO A 102 34.82 6.64 -4.28
CA PRO A 102 35.58 6.20 -5.43
C PRO A 102 35.26 7.09 -6.64
N GLU A 103 36.29 7.52 -7.36
CA GLU A 103 36.12 8.26 -8.60
C GLU A 103 35.18 7.46 -9.52
N GLN A 104 34.10 8.09 -9.96
CA GLN A 104 33.22 7.51 -10.97
C GLN A 104 34.03 7.42 -12.27
N SER A 105 34.27 6.19 -12.71
CA SER A 105 34.81 5.82 -14.02
C SER A 105 33.96 6.36 -15.17
#